data_AF-A0A916EMD4-F1
#
_entry.id   AF-A0A916EMD4-F1
#
_cell.length_a   1.000
_cell.length_b   1.000
_cell.length_c   1.000
_cell.angle_alpha   90.00
_cell.angle_beta   90.00
_cell.angle_gamma   90.00
#
_symmetry.space_group_name_H-M   'P 1'
#
loop_
_entity.id
_entity.type
_entity.pdbx_description
1 polymer ?
#
loop_
_entity_poly.entity_id
_entity_poly.type
_entity_poly.pdbx_seq_one_letter_code
_entity_poly.pdbx_strand_id
1 'polypeptide(L)'
;MYLFLAGDSIVIYLMNLLIGLLNMEIGEDNNRVSYLIQKAEILAEIELFYLLPHQRRWQTWFPEVIHYYADVDKTRIEIERLIKEDKWDTKEFEMQERLLEKLQIKCNTIDNKVMEKLSALEKLEKSYHEKLEKLDKLETLEKSYCEKLDKLEKLDKIEKLLEEMHAK
;
A
#
# COMPACT_ATOMS: atom_id res chain seq x y z
N MET A 1 45.96 -38.17 33.88
CA MET A 1 46.38 -36.82 34.31
C MET A 1 46.46 -35.83 33.14
N TYR A 2 47.21 -36.13 32.06
CA TYR A 2 47.29 -35.24 30.88
C TYR A 2 45.95 -34.97 30.16
N LEU A 3 45.10 -36.01 30.00
CA LEU A 3 43.77 -35.84 29.41
C LEU A 3 42.81 -34.98 30.26
N PHE A 4 43.01 -34.95 31.58
CA PHE A 4 42.21 -34.15 32.50
C PHE A 4 42.59 -32.66 32.40
N LEU A 5 43.89 -32.36 32.43
CA LEU A 5 44.41 -30.99 32.28
C LEU A 5 44.16 -30.39 30.89
N ALA A 6 44.16 -31.23 29.85
CA ALA A 6 43.80 -30.82 28.49
C ALA A 6 42.31 -30.47 28.37
N GLY A 7 41.43 -31.22 29.05
CA GLY A 7 39.99 -30.93 29.09
C GLY A 7 39.66 -29.58 29.73
N ASP A 8 40.28 -29.27 30.87
CA ASP A 8 40.07 -28.00 31.58
C ASP A 8 40.50 -26.78 30.73
N SER A 9 41.60 -26.92 29.99
CA SER A 9 42.10 -25.88 29.08
C SER A 9 41.18 -25.64 27.88
N ILE A 10 40.57 -26.70 27.36
CA ILE A 10 39.62 -26.62 26.24
C ILE A 10 38.34 -25.92 26.67
N VAL A 11 37.81 -26.21 27.86
CA VAL A 11 36.59 -25.57 28.37
C VAL A 11 36.81 -24.06 28.55
N ILE A 12 37.93 -23.65 29.15
CA ILE A 12 38.27 -22.22 29.33
C ILE A 12 38.41 -21.53 27.96
N TYR A 13 39.08 -22.17 27.00
CA TYR A 13 39.24 -21.62 25.65
C TYR A 13 37.89 -21.47 24.92
N LEU A 14 37.04 -22.51 24.96
CA LEU A 14 35.71 -22.49 24.35
C LEU A 14 34.80 -21.46 25.02
N MET A 15 34.85 -21.31 26.34
CA MET A 15 34.07 -20.29 27.04
C MET A 15 34.51 -18.88 26.67
N ASN A 16 35.81 -18.62 26.60
CA ASN A 16 36.33 -17.31 26.20
C ASN A 16 36.01 -16.99 24.72
N LEU A 17 36.09 -17.98 23.84
CA LEU A 17 35.70 -17.84 22.44
C LEU A 17 34.19 -17.57 22.31
N LEU A 18 33.36 -18.31 23.03
CA LEU A 18 31.91 -18.12 23.05
C LEU A 18 31.53 -16.74 23.59
N ILE A 19 32.14 -16.28 24.68
CA ILE A 19 31.93 -14.94 25.24
C ILE A 19 32.35 -13.87 24.22
N GLY A 20 33.46 -14.06 23.50
CA GLY A 20 33.92 -13.15 22.46
C GLY A 20 32.95 -13.05 21.28
N LEU A 21 32.43 -14.19 20.81
CA LEU A 21 31.45 -14.26 19.73
C LEU A 21 30.10 -13.64 20.14
N LEU A 22 29.61 -13.96 21.35
CA LEU A 22 28.39 -13.36 21.89
C LEU A 22 28.51 -11.85 22.05
N ASN A 23 29.65 -11.34 22.50
CA ASN A 23 29.87 -9.91 22.66
C ASN A 23 29.90 -9.15 21.33
N MET A 24 30.39 -9.79 20.25
CA MET A 24 30.35 -9.23 18.90
C MET A 24 28.91 -9.15 18.37
N GLU A 25 28.15 -10.23 18.49
CA GLU A 25 26.74 -10.29 18.06
C GLU A 25 25.86 -9.30 18.85
N ILE A 26 26.01 -9.24 20.17
CA ILE A 26 25.26 -8.30 21.03
C ILE A 26 25.59 -6.84 20.64
N GLY A 27 26.83 -6.55 20.26
CA GLY A 27 27.24 -5.23 19.81
C GLY A 27 26.56 -4.80 18.51
N GLU A 28 26.34 -5.75 17.60
CA GLU A 28 25.67 -5.54 16.31
C GLU A 28 24.14 -5.46 16.45
N ASP A 29 23.56 -6.21 17.39
CA ASP A 29 22.11 -6.36 17.59
C ASP A 29 21.54 -5.55 18.78
N ASN A 30 22.36 -4.70 19.43
CA ASN A 30 21.92 -3.72 20.43
C ASN A 30 21.17 -2.54 19.77
N ASN A 31 20.15 -2.87 18.98
CA ASN A 31 19.24 -1.91 18.42
C ASN A 31 18.11 -1.65 19.41
N ARG A 32 18.14 -0.48 20.04
CA ARG A 32 17.07 0.01 20.93
C ARG A 32 15.69 -0.10 20.29
N VAL A 33 15.60 0.06 18.97
CA VAL A 33 14.34 -0.07 18.22
C VAL A 33 13.86 -1.53 18.23
N SER A 34 14.73 -2.50 17.89
CA SER A 34 14.40 -3.93 17.93
C SER A 34 13.98 -4.38 19.34
N TYR A 35 14.66 -3.90 20.38
CA TYR A 35 14.27 -4.17 21.77
C TYR A 35 12.86 -3.66 22.09
N LEU A 36 12.52 -2.45 21.68
CA LEU A 36 11.19 -1.87 21.91
C LEU A 36 10.10 -2.62 21.15
N ILE A 37 10.38 -3.06 19.92
CA ILE A 37 9.46 -3.86 19.10
C ILE A 37 9.18 -5.20 19.79
N GLN A 38 10.23 -5.97 20.13
CA GLN A 38 10.07 -7.25 20.81
C GLN A 38 9.35 -7.10 22.16
N LYS A 39 9.66 -6.03 22.90
CA LYS A 39 8.97 -5.73 24.16
C LYS A 39 7.47 -5.46 23.96
N ALA A 40 7.09 -4.77 22.87
CA ALA A 40 5.69 -4.54 22.54
C ALA A 40 4.98 -5.82 22.09
N GLU A 41 5.64 -6.67 21.30
CA GLU A 41 5.10 -7.96 20.87
C GLU A 41 4.81 -8.88 22.07
N ILE A 42 5.77 -9.02 22.98
CA ILE A 42 5.61 -9.82 24.20
C ILE A 42 4.48 -9.26 25.07
N LEU A 43 4.37 -7.93 25.20
CA LEU A 43 3.31 -7.31 25.98
C LEU A 43 1.93 -7.58 25.37
N ALA A 44 1.78 -7.48 24.06
CA ALA A 44 0.53 -7.80 23.36
C ALA A 44 0.14 -9.28 23.53
N GLU A 45 1.11 -10.20 23.49
CA GLU A 45 0.87 -11.63 23.72
C GLU A 45 0.39 -11.88 25.17
N ILE A 46 1.03 -11.25 26.16
CA ILE A 46 0.61 -11.30 27.56
C ILE A 46 -0.82 -10.76 27.72
N GLU A 47 -1.13 -9.62 27.12
CA GLU A 47 -2.45 -9.00 27.19
C GLU A 47 -3.55 -9.86 26.56
N LEU A 48 -3.26 -10.51 25.44
CA LEU A 48 -4.24 -11.28 24.69
C LEU A 48 -4.50 -12.66 25.30
N PHE A 49 -3.44 -13.34 25.78
CA PHE A 49 -3.53 -14.75 26.19
C PHE A 49 -3.48 -14.96 27.71
N TYR A 50 -2.86 -14.05 28.48
CA TYR A 50 -2.54 -14.30 29.88
C TYR A 50 -3.29 -13.40 30.87
N LEU A 51 -4.04 -12.39 30.40
CA LEU A 51 -4.85 -11.51 31.27
C LEU A 51 -6.34 -11.86 31.25
N LEU A 52 -6.93 -11.96 32.45
CA LEU A 52 -8.37 -12.13 32.61
C LEU A 52 -9.14 -10.84 32.26
N PRO A 53 -10.41 -10.92 31.81
CA PRO A 53 -11.19 -9.75 31.39
C PRO A 53 -11.29 -8.62 32.43
N HIS A 54 -11.22 -8.94 33.73
CA HIS A 54 -11.25 -7.94 34.79
C HIS A 54 -9.89 -7.26 35.01
N GLN A 55 -8.78 -7.95 34.78
CA GLN A 55 -7.42 -7.39 34.89
C GLN A 55 -7.15 -6.40 33.76
N ARG A 56 -7.66 -6.68 32.55
CA ARG A 56 -7.60 -5.73 31.41
C ARG A 56 -8.40 -4.44 31.62
N ARG A 57 -9.30 -4.42 32.61
CA ARG A 57 -10.10 -3.24 32.98
C ARG A 57 -9.56 -2.52 34.22
N TRP A 58 -8.41 -2.94 34.75
CA TRP A 58 -7.77 -2.23 35.85
C TRP A 58 -7.12 -0.95 35.36
N GLN A 59 -7.81 0.16 35.60
CA GLN A 59 -7.37 1.53 35.30
C GLN A 59 -5.94 1.84 35.82
N THR A 60 -5.53 1.22 36.93
CA THR A 60 -4.17 1.38 37.48
C THR A 60 -3.08 0.77 36.60
N TRP A 61 -3.38 -0.30 35.87
CA TRP A 61 -2.43 -1.02 35.00
C TRP A 61 -2.62 -0.64 33.53
N PHE A 62 -3.87 -0.37 33.12
CA PHE A 62 -4.28 0.05 31.79
C PHE A 62 -5.10 1.34 31.91
N PRO A 63 -4.44 2.51 31.96
CA PRO A 63 -5.14 3.76 32.07
C PRO A 63 -5.97 4.02 30.80
N GLU A 64 -7.17 4.56 30.98
CA GLU A 64 -8.05 4.93 29.86
C GLU A 64 -7.46 6.06 29.01
N VAL A 65 -6.62 6.92 29.60
CA VAL A 65 -5.96 8.04 28.92
C VAL A 65 -4.47 8.04 29.23
N ILE A 66 -3.62 8.06 28.20
CA ILE A 66 -2.16 8.18 28.33
C ILE A 66 -1.76 9.61 27.94
N HIS A 67 -1.20 10.35 28.90
CA HIS A 67 -0.63 11.67 28.63
C HIS A 67 0.83 11.52 28.20
N TYR A 68 1.11 11.80 26.93
CA TYR A 68 2.48 11.83 26.41
C TYR A 68 2.93 13.28 26.19
N TYR A 69 4.14 13.60 26.66
CA TYR A 69 4.76 14.88 26.35
C TYR A 69 5.53 14.76 25.03
N ALA A 70 5.04 15.46 24.01
CA ALA A 70 5.70 15.56 22.73
C ALA A 70 6.21 16.98 22.51
N ASP A 71 7.44 17.09 22.02
CA ASP A 71 8.04 18.36 21.62
C ASP A 71 7.38 18.85 20.32
N VAL A 72 6.80 20.05 20.36
CA VAL A 72 6.00 20.61 19.25
C VAL A 72 6.81 20.69 17.95
N ASP A 73 8.07 21.08 18.03
CA ASP A 73 8.90 21.29 16.84
C ASP A 73 9.36 19.96 16.25
N LYS A 74 9.76 19.00 17.09
CA LYS A 74 10.11 17.64 16.63
C LYS A 74 8.90 16.93 16.01
N THR A 75 7.74 17.06 16.64
CA THR A 75 6.49 16.49 16.12
C THR A 75 6.14 17.11 14.78
N ARG A 76 6.32 18.42 14.61
CA ARG A 76 6.08 19.08 13.32
C ARG A 76 6.97 18.51 12.21
N ILE A 77 8.28 18.43 12.44
CA ILE A 77 9.25 17.92 11.46
C ILE A 77 8.92 16.47 11.06
N GLU A 78 8.58 15.63 12.03
CA GLU A 78 8.28 14.22 11.79
C GLU A 78 6.99 14.04 10.98
N ILE A 79 5.94 14.81 11.29
CA ILE A 79 4.68 14.77 10.54
C ILE A 79 4.90 15.25 9.10
N GLU A 80 5.65 16.34 8.90
CA GLU A 80 6.00 16.82 7.55
C GLU A 80 6.78 15.77 6.75
N ARG A 81 7.71 15.04 7.39
CA ARG A 81 8.43 13.92 6.78
C ARG A 81 7.47 12.81 6.36
N LEU A 82 6.57 12.38 7.24
CA LEU A 82 5.60 11.31 6.97
C LEU A 82 4.65 11.67 5.84
N ILE A 83 4.20 12.93 5.76
CA ILE A 83 3.38 13.44 4.65
C ILE A 83 4.17 13.37 3.34
N LYS A 84 5.44 13.79 3.34
CA LYS A 84 6.29 13.74 2.14
C LYS A 84 6.56 12.30 1.66
N GLU A 85 6.65 11.35 2.58
CA GLU A 85 6.87 9.93 2.27
C GLU A 85 5.58 9.16 1.93
N ASP A 86 4.42 9.83 1.89
CA ASP A 86 3.10 9.21 1.68
C ASP A 86 2.77 8.09 2.70
N LYS A 87 3.39 8.14 3.88
CA LYS A 87 3.19 7.19 4.99
C LYS A 87 2.23 7.71 6.05
N TRP A 88 1.69 8.91 5.86
CA TRP A 88 0.71 9.51 6.76
C TRP A 88 -0.69 8.93 6.49
N ASP A 89 -0.97 7.73 7.04
CA ASP A 89 -2.28 7.11 6.87
C ASP A 89 -3.35 7.89 7.64
N THR A 90 -4.33 8.40 6.89
CA THR A 90 -5.31 9.37 7.35
C THR A 90 -6.61 8.71 7.81
N LYS A 91 -6.74 7.37 7.67
CA LYS A 91 -8.06 6.71 7.74
C LYS A 91 -8.54 6.34 9.15
N GLU A 92 -7.70 6.39 10.17
CA GLU A 92 -7.99 5.69 11.44
C GLU A 92 -8.25 6.59 12.67
N PHE A 93 -8.01 7.92 12.60
CA PHE A 93 -8.14 8.78 13.78
C PHE A 93 -8.69 10.20 13.52
N GLU A 94 -9.86 10.51 14.12
CA GLU A 94 -10.46 11.86 14.15
C GLU A 94 -9.57 12.92 14.83
N MET A 95 -8.58 12.48 15.62
CA MET A 95 -7.68 13.36 16.35
C MET A 95 -6.63 14.05 15.46
N GLN A 96 -6.44 13.57 14.23
CA GLN A 96 -5.40 14.05 13.32
C GLN A 96 -5.65 15.48 12.84
N GLU A 97 -6.88 15.81 12.43
CA GLU A 97 -7.21 17.17 11.98
C GLU A 97 -6.97 18.21 13.08
N ARG A 98 -7.39 17.87 14.31
CA ARG A 98 -7.15 18.69 15.50
C ARG A 98 -5.67 18.82 15.86
N LEU A 99 -4.87 17.79 15.60
CA LEU A 99 -3.42 17.81 15.81
C LEU A 99 -2.75 18.74 14.79
N LEU A 100 -3.10 18.63 13.52
CA LEU A 100 -2.57 19.48 12.45
C LEU A 100 -2.93 20.96 12.67
N GLU A 101 -4.16 21.23 13.08
CA GLU A 101 -4.63 22.57 13.46
C GLU A 101 -3.79 23.12 14.62
N LYS A 102 -3.62 22.35 15.70
CA LYS A 102 -2.82 22.77 16.87
C LYS A 102 -1.34 23.00 16.54
N LEU A 103 -0.77 22.18 15.67
CA LEU A 103 0.63 22.29 15.24
C LEU A 103 0.83 23.37 14.15
N GLN A 104 -0.26 23.96 13.65
CA GLN A 104 -0.30 24.94 12.56
C GLN A 104 0.37 24.40 11.28
N ILE A 105 0.30 23.09 11.07
CA ILE A 105 0.84 22.44 9.88
C ILE A 105 -0.16 22.68 8.77
N LYS A 106 0.25 23.44 7.74
CA LYS A 106 -0.49 23.47 6.48
C LYS A 106 -0.30 22.11 5.81
N CYS A 107 -1.18 21.17 6.11
CA CYS A 107 -1.43 20.11 5.17
C CYS A 107 -1.99 20.78 3.93
N ASN A 108 -1.24 20.74 2.83
CA ASN A 108 -1.80 21.04 1.54
C ASN A 108 -2.76 19.89 1.20
N THR A 109 -3.93 19.83 1.85
CA THR A 109 -5.03 18.91 1.53
C THR A 109 -5.43 19.03 0.06
N ILE A 110 -5.07 20.15 -0.57
CA ILE A 110 -5.16 20.40 -2.00
C ILE A 110 -4.34 19.37 -2.79
N ASP A 111 -3.10 19.05 -2.41
CA ASP A 111 -2.21 18.21 -3.22
C ASP A 111 -2.68 16.75 -3.28
N ASN A 112 -3.14 16.17 -2.17
CA ASN A 112 -3.67 14.79 -2.16
C ASN A 112 -5.02 14.69 -2.87
N LYS A 113 -5.91 15.66 -2.68
CA LYS A 113 -7.21 15.70 -3.38
C LYS A 113 -7.04 15.96 -4.88
N VAL A 114 -6.02 16.74 -5.26
CA VAL A 114 -5.63 16.96 -6.66
C VAL A 114 -5.05 15.68 -7.24
N MET A 115 -4.20 14.96 -6.51
CA MET A 115 -3.64 13.67 -6.93
C MET A 115 -4.70 12.60 -7.15
N GLU A 116 -5.67 12.44 -6.24
CA GLU A 116 -6.78 11.52 -6.44
C GLU A 116 -7.60 11.88 -7.68
N LYS A 117 -7.93 13.17 -7.84
CA LYS A 117 -8.65 13.68 -9.02
C LYS A 117 -7.88 13.48 -10.32
N LEU A 118 -6.56 13.67 -10.32
CA LEU A 118 -5.70 13.42 -11.48
C LEU A 118 -5.72 11.94 -11.88
N SER A 119 -5.61 11.02 -10.91
CA SER A 119 -5.68 9.58 -11.17
C SER A 119 -7.04 9.13 -11.73
N ALA A 120 -8.13 9.78 -11.28
CA ALA A 120 -9.47 9.54 -11.79
C ALA A 120 -9.65 10.10 -13.21
N LEU A 121 -9.09 11.28 -13.49
CA LEU A 121 -9.10 11.89 -14.83
C LEU A 121 -8.34 11.02 -15.85
N GLU A 122 -7.18 10.49 -15.48
CA GLU A 122 -6.36 9.65 -16.35
C GLU A 122 -7.07 8.34 -16.72
N LYS A 123 -7.78 7.72 -15.77
CA LYS A 123 -8.60 6.52 -16.03
C LYS A 123 -9.77 6.84 -16.98
N LEU A 124 -10.38 8.00 -16.81
CA LEU A 124 -11.48 8.46 -17.65
C LEU A 124 -11.00 8.73 -19.08
N GLU A 125 -9.85 9.39 -19.24
CA GLU A 125 -9.20 9.66 -20.53
C GLU A 125 -8.89 8.36 -21.29
N LYS A 126 -8.31 7.36 -20.61
CA LYS A 126 -8.07 6.03 -21.20
C LYS A 126 -9.37 5.37 -21.66
N SER A 127 -10.43 5.46 -20.85
CA SER A 127 -11.75 4.91 -21.22
C SER A 127 -12.35 5.60 -22.45
N TYR A 128 -12.20 6.93 -22.57
CA TYR A 128 -12.64 7.67 -23.75
C TYR A 128 -11.86 7.30 -25.00
N HIS A 129 -10.53 7.16 -24.92
CA HIS A 129 -9.71 6.71 -26.04
C HIS A 129 -10.12 5.33 -26.54
N GLU A 130 -10.40 4.38 -25.64
CA GLU A 130 -10.84 3.04 -26.02
C GLU A 130 -12.23 3.06 -26.70
N LYS A 131 -13.14 3.94 -26.25
CA LYS A 131 -14.45 4.13 -26.90
C LYS A 131 -14.34 4.77 -28.28
N LEU A 132 -13.45 5.75 -28.46
CA LEU A 132 -13.19 6.38 -29.76
C LEU A 132 -12.67 5.36 -30.78
N GLU A 133 -11.73 4.50 -30.38
CA GLU A 133 -11.19 3.46 -31.27
C GLU A 133 -12.27 2.44 -31.70
N LYS A 134 -13.21 2.12 -30.81
CA LYS A 134 -14.35 1.25 -31.15
C LYS A 134 -15.32 1.93 -32.12
N LEU A 135 -15.46 3.25 -32.03
CA LEU A 135 -16.34 4.03 -32.92
C LEU A 135 -15.79 4.07 -34.35
N ASP A 136 -14.48 4.28 -34.52
CA ASP A 136 -13.81 4.26 -35.84
C ASP A 136 -13.97 2.89 -36.53
N LYS A 137 -13.86 1.80 -35.76
CA LYS A 137 -14.09 0.43 -36.27
C LYS A 137 -15.54 0.23 -36.72
N LEU A 138 -16.51 0.86 -36.05
CA LEU A 138 -17.90 0.80 -36.45
C LEU A 138 -18.15 1.56 -37.76
N GLU A 139 -17.56 2.75 -37.91
CA GLU A 139 -17.70 3.59 -39.10
C GLU A 139 -17.14 2.89 -40.36
N THR A 140 -15.96 2.26 -40.23
CA THR A 140 -15.37 1.48 -41.32
C THR A 140 -16.23 0.28 -41.73
N LEU A 141 -16.86 -0.38 -40.76
CA LEU A 141 -17.79 -1.48 -41.03
C LEU A 141 -19.05 -0.99 -41.74
N GLU A 142 -19.61 0.15 -41.32
CA GLU A 142 -20.78 0.77 -41.94
C GLU A 142 -20.52 1.13 -43.40
N LYS A 143 -19.37 1.76 -43.70
CA LYS A 143 -18.91 2.02 -45.08
C LYS A 143 -18.83 0.74 -45.91
N SER A 144 -18.29 -0.34 -45.34
CA SER A 144 -18.21 -1.64 -46.02
C SER A 144 -19.60 -2.23 -46.33
N TYR A 145 -20.57 -2.07 -45.44
CA TYR A 145 -21.94 -2.53 -45.67
C TYR A 145 -22.66 -1.72 -46.76
N CYS A 146 -22.50 -0.39 -46.79
CA CYS A 146 -23.03 0.45 -47.87
C CYS A 146 -22.50 0.02 -49.24
N GLU A 147 -21.20 -0.22 -49.37
CA GLU A 147 -20.61 -0.69 -50.63
C GLU A 147 -21.14 -2.06 -51.08
N LYS A 148 -21.47 -2.95 -50.13
CA LYS A 148 -22.07 -4.25 -50.44
C LYS A 148 -23.52 -4.12 -50.89
N LEU A 149 -24.30 -3.22 -50.28
CA LEU A 149 -25.66 -2.90 -50.68
C LEU A 149 -25.72 -2.36 -52.11
N ASP A 150 -24.84 -1.42 -52.46
CA ASP A 150 -24.74 -0.85 -53.81
C ASP A 150 -24.42 -1.92 -54.87
N LYS A 151 -23.61 -2.92 -54.52
CA LYS A 151 -23.30 -4.06 -55.40
C LYS A 151 -24.49 -4.99 -55.59
N LEU A 152 -25.26 -5.23 -54.53
CA LEU A 152 -26.46 -6.08 -54.58
C LEU A 152 -27.56 -5.45 -55.44
N GLU A 153 -27.79 -4.14 -55.31
CA GLU A 153 -28.79 -3.42 -56.12
C GLU A 153 -28.46 -3.45 -57.62
N LYS A 154 -27.17 -3.43 -57.97
CA LYS A 154 -26.72 -3.60 -59.37
C LYS A 154 -27.01 -5.00 -59.90
N LEU A 155 -26.91 -6.04 -59.05
CA LEU A 155 -27.21 -7.42 -59.44
C LEU A 155 -28.70 -7.61 -59.71
N ASP A 156 -29.55 -7.07 -58.83
CA ASP A 156 -31.01 -7.14 -58.92
C ASP A 156 -31.54 -6.46 -60.20
N LYS A 157 -30.89 -5.35 -60.63
CA LYS A 157 -31.17 -4.69 -61.92
C LYS A 157 -30.80 -5.56 -63.12
N ILE A 158 -29.71 -6.33 -63.05
CA ILE A 158 -29.30 -7.23 -64.15
C ILE A 158 -30.27 -8.43 -64.23
N GLU A 159 -30.70 -8.97 -63.11
CA GLU A 159 -31.64 -10.10 -63.05
C GLU A 159 -32.99 -9.75 -63.69
N LYS A 160 -33.55 -8.58 -63.37
CA LYS A 160 -34.77 -8.07 -64.03
C LYS A 160 -34.62 -7.94 -65.55
N LEU A 161 -33.48 -7.44 -66.04
CA LEU A 161 -33.23 -7.32 -67.48
C LEU A 161 -33.15 -8.70 -68.15
N LEU A 162 -32.63 -9.72 -67.45
CA LEU A 162 -32.57 -11.09 -67.96
C LEU A 162 -33.97 -11.72 -68.08
N GLU A 163 -34.84 -11.51 -67.08
CA GLU A 163 -36.23 -11.98 -67.12
C GLU A 163 -37.02 -11.33 -68.28
N GLU A 164 -36.82 -10.03 -68.52
CA GLU A 164 -37.44 -9.32 -69.64
C GLU A 164 -36.96 -9.82 -71.02
N MET A 165 -35.71 -10.28 -71.12
CA MET A 165 -35.18 -10.90 -72.34
C MET A 165 -35.74 -12.30 -72.59
N HIS A 166 -36.00 -13.07 -71.53
CA HIS A 166 -36.57 -14.43 -71.64
C HIS A 166 -38.08 -14.45 -71.91
N ALA A 167 -38.78 -13.33 -71.68
CA ALA A 167 -40.22 -13.18 -71.93
C ALA A 167 -40.57 -12.71 -73.36
N LYS A 168 -39.58 -12.47 -74.23
CA LYS A 168 -39.73 -12.11 -75.64
C LYS A 168 -39.38 -13.28 -76.56
#